data_AF-A0A0D8Y933-F1
#
_entry.id   AF-A0A0D8Y933-F1
#
_cell.length_a   1.000
_cell.length_b   1.000
_cell.length_c   1.000
_cell.angle_alpha   90.00
_cell.angle_beta   90.00
_cell.angle_gamma   90.00
#
_symmetry.space_group_name_H-M   'P 1'
#
loop_
_entity.id
_entity.type
_entity.pdbx_description
1 polymer ?
#
loop_
_entity_poly.entity_id
_entity_poly.type
_entity_poly.pdbx_seq_one_letter_code
_entity_poly.pdbx_strand_id
1 'polypeptide(L)'
;MIKPVVLLAVVVLLVFSDRDPFKCVEDGKCPPGSTCINGTCYGRVDCPQVLMPQLKSGCTMTLEPDENDCPMPKIVCDKELQRCGDIYCERGYACNPDTNTCVMRWDCPMFNVDVNDKCTKMVLDDNDCFTPVDICEQSGTIRQKRAAATKRSTED
;
A
#
# COMPACT_ATOMS: atom_id res chain seq x y z
N MET A 1 10.25 -28.77 -44.35
CA MET A 1 9.06 -28.26 -43.62
C MET A 1 9.41 -27.21 -42.54
N ILE A 2 10.43 -26.35 -42.75
CA ILE A 2 10.89 -25.36 -41.74
C ILE A 2 10.27 -23.96 -41.98
N LYS A 3 9.88 -23.66 -43.22
CA LYS A 3 9.36 -22.35 -43.63
C LYS A 3 8.10 -21.87 -42.87
N PRO A 4 7.06 -22.69 -42.61
CA PRO A 4 5.86 -22.18 -41.94
C PRO A 4 6.06 -21.95 -40.44
N VAL A 5 6.92 -22.75 -39.78
CA VAL A 5 7.22 -22.64 -38.34
C VAL A 5 8.00 -21.36 -38.03
N VAL A 6 8.99 -21.03 -38.88
CA VAL A 6 9.75 -19.78 -38.74
C VAL A 6 8.84 -18.57 -38.99
N LEU A 7 7.94 -18.64 -39.98
CA LEU A 7 6.99 -17.57 -40.26
C LEU A 7 6.02 -17.35 -39.08
N LEU A 8 5.53 -18.43 -38.49
CA LEU A 8 4.67 -18.37 -37.31
C LEU A 8 5.41 -17.76 -36.11
N ALA A 9 6.66 -18.15 -35.86
CA ALA A 9 7.48 -17.61 -34.78
C ALA A 9 7.74 -16.10 -34.94
N VAL A 10 7.99 -15.64 -36.18
CA VAL A 10 8.18 -14.21 -36.48
C VAL A 10 6.89 -13.42 -36.25
N VAL A 11 5.73 -13.94 -36.68
CA VAL A 11 4.43 -13.28 -36.45
C VAL A 11 4.11 -13.20 -34.96
N VAL A 12 4.36 -14.27 -34.21
CA VAL A 12 4.16 -14.28 -32.75
C VAL A 12 5.07 -13.23 -32.08
N LEU A 13 6.35 -13.18 -32.42
CA LEU A 13 7.30 -12.21 -31.85
C LEU A 13 6.92 -10.75 -32.18
N LEU A 14 6.38 -10.47 -33.36
CA LEU A 14 5.90 -9.15 -33.75
C LEU A 14 4.66 -8.72 -32.95
N VAL A 15 3.71 -9.63 -32.70
CA VAL A 15 2.51 -9.31 -31.90
C VAL A 15 2.85 -9.07 -30.42
N PHE A 16 3.88 -9.71 -29.89
CA PHE A 16 4.31 -9.52 -28.51
C PHE A 16 5.18 -8.26 -28.30
N SER A 17 5.80 -7.72 -29.36
CA SER A 17 6.65 -6.51 -29.24
C SER A 17 5.85 -5.20 -29.25
N ASP A 18 4.59 -5.21 -29.69
CA ASP A 18 3.67 -4.05 -29.67
C ASP A 18 2.93 -3.85 -28.34
N ARG A 19 3.24 -4.65 -27.31
CA ARG A 19 2.60 -4.57 -25.98
C ARG A 19 3.45 -3.84 -24.94
N ASP A 20 4.13 -2.77 -25.34
CA ASP A 20 4.77 -1.88 -24.37
C ASP A 20 3.67 -0.99 -23.74
N PRO A 21 3.40 -1.09 -22.42
CA PRO A 21 2.32 -0.34 -21.77
C PRO A 21 2.54 1.18 -21.81
N PHE A 22 3.74 1.63 -22.18
CA PHE A 22 4.08 3.04 -22.33
C PHE A 22 4.00 3.54 -23.77
N LYS A 23 3.74 2.66 -24.75
CA LYS A 23 3.61 3.06 -26.16
C LYS A 23 2.16 3.11 -26.60
N CYS A 24 1.85 4.12 -27.39
CA CYS A 24 0.57 4.28 -28.06
C CYS A 24 0.81 4.52 -29.55
N VAL A 25 -0.10 4.05 -30.39
CA VAL A 25 -0.21 4.53 -31.78
C VAL A 25 -1.11 5.77 -31.75
N GLU A 26 -1.14 6.63 -32.77
CA GLU A 26 -1.89 7.90 -32.76
C GLU A 26 -3.39 7.77 -32.38
N ASP A 27 -3.97 6.56 -32.44
CA ASP A 27 -5.34 6.21 -31.96
C ASP A 27 -5.36 5.21 -30.77
N GLY A 28 -4.20 4.88 -30.21
CA GLY A 28 -4.03 3.92 -29.14
C GLY A 28 -4.49 4.47 -27.79
N LYS A 29 -5.37 3.73 -27.12
CA LYS A 29 -5.83 4.09 -25.77
C LYS A 29 -4.70 3.92 -24.77
N CYS A 30 -4.18 5.04 -24.27
CA CYS A 30 -3.37 5.06 -23.07
C CYS A 30 -4.21 4.66 -21.84
N PRO A 31 -3.57 4.18 -20.76
CA PRO A 31 -4.27 3.93 -19.50
C PRO A 31 -4.90 5.23 -18.95
N PRO A 32 -5.93 5.12 -18.09
CA PRO A 32 -6.55 6.28 -17.45
C PRO A 32 -5.54 7.24 -16.84
N GLY A 33 -5.82 8.53 -16.99
CA GLY A 33 -4.99 9.64 -16.55
C GLY A 33 -3.73 9.82 -17.37
N SER A 34 -3.67 9.28 -18.58
CA SER A 34 -2.55 9.46 -19.49
C SER A 34 -3.02 9.93 -20.87
N THR A 35 -2.15 10.62 -21.58
CA THR A 35 -2.36 11.07 -22.96
C THR A 35 -1.25 10.58 -23.86
N CYS A 36 -1.58 10.29 -25.12
CA CYS A 36 -0.62 9.86 -26.12
C CYS A 36 0.10 11.06 -26.73
N ILE A 37 1.41 11.16 -26.56
CA ILE A 37 2.25 12.20 -27.16
C ILE A 37 3.43 11.51 -27.85
N ASN A 38 3.59 11.74 -29.15
CA ASN A 38 4.67 11.16 -29.97
C ASN A 38 4.81 9.63 -29.81
N GLY A 39 3.67 8.95 -29.73
CA GLY A 39 3.61 7.50 -29.57
C GLY A 39 4.00 6.97 -28.18
N THR A 40 4.07 7.84 -27.17
CA THR A 40 4.32 7.47 -25.76
C THR A 40 3.19 7.99 -24.87
N CYS A 41 2.76 7.19 -23.91
CA CYS A 41 1.76 7.58 -22.92
C CYS A 41 2.41 8.39 -21.80
N TYR A 42 1.96 9.64 -21.62
CA TYR A 42 2.38 10.52 -20.54
C TYR A 42 1.24 10.77 -19.57
N GLY A 43 1.55 10.78 -18.27
CA GLY A 43 0.58 11.16 -17.25
C GLY A 43 0.06 12.57 -17.46
N ARG A 44 -1.25 12.73 -17.34
CA ARG A 44 -1.95 14.01 -17.39
C ARG A 44 -1.70 14.80 -16.12
N VAL A 45 -1.24 16.04 -16.26
CA VAL A 45 -0.91 16.94 -15.14
C VAL A 45 -2.14 17.46 -14.40
N ASP A 46 -3.31 17.38 -15.03
CA ASP A 46 -4.59 17.77 -14.44
C ASP A 46 -5.22 16.65 -13.61
N CYS A 47 -4.72 15.42 -13.72
CA CYS A 47 -5.14 14.33 -12.85
C CYS A 47 -4.44 14.41 -11.48
N PRO A 48 -5.16 14.11 -10.39
CA PRO A 48 -4.57 14.08 -9.06
C PRO A 48 -3.49 13.00 -8.96
N GLN A 49 -2.45 13.27 -8.18
CA GLN A 49 -1.46 12.25 -7.86
C GLN A 49 -2.08 11.18 -6.96
N VAL A 50 -2.02 9.92 -7.39
CA VAL A 50 -2.48 8.79 -6.59
C VAL A 50 -1.35 8.34 -5.69
N LEU A 51 -1.47 8.61 -4.39
CA LEU A 51 -0.59 8.02 -3.38
C LEU A 51 -1.14 6.66 -2.97
N MET A 52 -0.30 5.63 -2.93
CA MET A 52 -0.69 4.34 -2.38
C MET A 52 -0.83 4.46 -0.85
N PRO A 53 -2.03 4.26 -0.28
CA PRO A 53 -2.19 4.23 1.16
C PRO A 53 -1.63 2.91 1.72
N GLN A 54 -1.33 2.90 3.01
CA GLN A 54 -1.13 1.64 3.73
C GLN A 54 -2.48 0.90 3.79
N LEU A 55 -2.54 -0.30 3.23
CA LEU A 55 -3.78 -1.07 3.16
C LEU A 55 -3.99 -1.87 4.45
N LYS A 56 -5.18 -2.44 4.67
CA LYS A 56 -5.39 -3.44 5.74
C LYS A 56 -5.11 -4.84 5.22
N SER A 57 -5.02 -5.82 6.12
CA SER A 57 -4.78 -7.21 5.71
C SER A 57 -5.97 -7.74 4.91
N GLY A 58 -5.72 -8.28 3.71
CA GLY A 58 -6.79 -8.73 2.81
C GLY A 58 -7.50 -7.60 2.06
N CYS A 59 -6.89 -6.41 1.98
CA CYS A 59 -7.35 -5.34 1.12
C CYS A 59 -6.34 -5.08 0.00
N THR A 60 -6.86 -4.77 -1.19
CA THR A 60 -6.08 -4.32 -2.34
C THR A 60 -6.59 -2.98 -2.83
N MET A 61 -5.73 -2.19 -3.47
CA MET A 61 -6.12 -0.96 -4.14
C MET A 61 -6.20 -1.21 -5.65
N THR A 62 -7.36 -0.95 -6.22
CA THR A 62 -7.56 -0.91 -7.67
C THR A 62 -7.72 0.54 -8.11
N LEU A 63 -7.32 0.85 -9.35
CA LEU A 63 -7.54 2.16 -9.94
C LEU A 63 -8.74 2.08 -10.88
N GLU A 64 -9.75 2.93 -10.67
CA GLU A 64 -10.89 3.08 -11.56
C GLU A 64 -10.89 4.49 -12.15
N PRO A 65 -11.15 4.67 -13.46
CA PRO A 65 -11.25 5.99 -14.06
C PRO A 65 -12.47 6.74 -13.51
N ASP A 66 -12.29 8.02 -13.21
CA ASP A 66 -13.38 8.94 -12.90
C ASP A 66 -14.04 9.50 -14.18
N GLU A 67 -14.97 10.46 -14.02
CA GLU A 67 -15.67 11.10 -15.15
C GLU A 67 -14.74 11.83 -16.13
N ASN A 68 -13.55 12.23 -15.69
CA ASN A 68 -12.55 12.91 -16.50
C ASN A 68 -11.46 11.95 -17.02
N ASP A 69 -11.68 10.64 -16.86
CA ASP A 69 -10.72 9.58 -17.16
C ASP A 69 -9.42 9.71 -16.35
N CYS A 70 -9.49 10.22 -15.12
CA CYS A 70 -8.37 10.23 -14.18
C CYS A 70 -8.43 9.01 -13.24
N PRO A 71 -7.28 8.41 -12.87
CA PRO A 71 -7.24 7.24 -12.02
C PRO A 71 -7.63 7.60 -10.58
N MET A 72 -8.70 7.00 -10.09
CA MET A 72 -9.16 7.14 -8.71
C MET A 72 -8.91 5.84 -7.93
N PRO A 73 -8.29 5.91 -6.74
CA PRO A 73 -8.04 4.73 -5.92
C PRO A 73 -9.34 4.21 -5.31
N LYS A 74 -9.57 2.90 -5.44
CA LYS A 74 -10.66 2.17 -4.80
C LYS A 74 -10.08 1.02 -4.00
N ILE A 75 -10.40 0.99 -2.71
CA ILE A 75 -9.95 -0.06 -1.81
C ILE A 75 -11.01 -1.15 -1.79
N VAL A 76 -10.60 -2.37 -2.13
CA VAL A 76 -11.45 -3.56 -2.10
C VAL A 76 -10.87 -4.52 -1.07
N CYS A 77 -11.69 -4.90 -0.09
CA CYS A 77 -11.31 -5.86 0.95
C CYS A 77 -12.11 -7.14 0.77
N ASP A 78 -11.41 -8.26 0.66
CA ASP A 78 -11.99 -9.58 0.47
C ASP A 78 -11.18 -10.60 1.28
N LYS A 79 -11.87 -11.52 1.94
CA LYS A 79 -11.24 -12.61 2.69
C LYS A 79 -10.43 -13.52 1.78
N GLU A 80 -10.81 -13.67 0.52
CA GLU A 80 -10.02 -14.44 -0.45
C GLU A 80 -8.66 -13.81 -0.75
N LEU A 81 -8.50 -12.50 -0.55
CA LEU A 81 -7.19 -11.83 -0.65
C LEU A 81 -6.25 -12.16 0.52
N GLN A 82 -6.75 -12.79 1.59
CA GLN A 82 -5.92 -13.31 2.68
C GLN A 82 -5.45 -14.75 2.42
N ARG A 83 -5.93 -15.40 1.35
CA ARG A 83 -5.60 -16.78 1.05
C ARG A 83 -4.12 -16.91 0.65
N CYS A 84 -3.45 -17.91 1.21
CA CYS A 84 -2.05 -18.23 0.95
C CYS A 84 -1.93 -19.75 0.79
N GLY A 85 -1.99 -20.23 -0.46
CA GLY A 85 -2.16 -21.66 -0.73
C GLY A 85 -3.47 -22.20 -0.16
N ASP A 86 -3.35 -23.15 0.78
CA ASP A 86 -4.50 -23.80 1.45
C ASP A 86 -4.86 -23.18 2.80
N ILE A 87 -4.13 -22.15 3.24
CA ILE A 87 -4.40 -21.43 4.50
C ILE A 87 -4.86 -20.00 4.22
N TYR A 88 -5.42 -19.35 5.24
CA TYR A 88 -5.73 -17.91 5.23
C TYR A 88 -4.85 -17.22 6.26
N CYS A 89 -4.21 -16.13 5.87
CA CYS A 89 -3.38 -15.34 6.77
C CYS A 89 -4.24 -14.48 7.70
N GLU A 90 -3.87 -14.47 8.97
CA GLU A 90 -4.50 -13.63 9.97
C GLU A 90 -4.17 -12.13 9.75
N ARG A 91 -4.93 -11.25 10.40
CA ARG A 91 -4.63 -9.81 10.40
C ARG A 91 -3.22 -9.57 10.93
N GLY A 92 -2.47 -8.69 10.28
CA GLY A 92 -1.05 -8.44 10.57
C GLY A 92 -0.06 -9.22 9.71
N TYR A 93 -0.56 -10.19 8.94
CA TYR A 93 0.25 -11.04 8.08
C TYR A 93 -0.16 -10.89 6.61
N ALA A 94 0.82 -11.04 5.72
CA ALA A 94 0.64 -11.15 4.27
C ALA A 94 1.15 -12.50 3.78
N CYS A 95 0.62 -12.97 2.65
CA CYS A 95 1.11 -14.17 2.01
C CYS A 95 2.47 -13.90 1.34
N ASN A 96 3.46 -14.73 1.64
CA ASN A 96 4.65 -14.84 0.80
C ASN A 96 4.34 -15.80 -0.36
N PRO A 97 4.28 -15.32 -1.62
CA PRO A 97 3.89 -16.14 -2.76
C PRO A 97 4.92 -17.22 -3.10
N ASP A 98 6.19 -17.05 -2.71
CA ASP A 98 7.26 -18.00 -3.04
C ASP A 98 7.20 -19.23 -2.13
N THR A 99 6.82 -19.04 -0.86
CA THR A 99 6.81 -20.10 0.16
C THR A 99 5.40 -20.56 0.55
N ASN A 100 4.36 -19.87 0.10
CA ASN A 100 2.98 -20.03 0.57
C ASN A 100 2.86 -19.98 2.11
N THR A 101 3.64 -19.10 2.75
CA THR A 101 3.60 -18.91 4.20
C THR A 101 3.13 -17.50 4.55
N CYS A 102 2.39 -17.38 5.64
CA CYS A 102 2.01 -16.08 6.19
C CYS A 102 3.20 -15.45 6.93
N VAL A 103 3.64 -14.29 6.46
CA VAL A 103 4.74 -13.51 7.04
C VAL A 103 4.22 -12.17 7.52
N MET A 104 4.91 -11.53 8.47
CA MET A 104 4.53 -10.19 8.88
C MET A 104 4.49 -9.25 7.68
N ARG A 105 3.52 -8.34 7.69
CA ARG A 105 3.36 -7.34 6.63
C ARG A 105 4.60 -6.46 6.49
N TRP A 106 5.15 -6.45 5.27
CA TRP A 106 6.38 -5.72 4.93
C TRP A 106 6.16 -4.21 4.77
N ASP A 107 4.92 -3.80 4.55
CA ASP A 107 4.53 -2.39 4.45
C ASP A 107 4.23 -1.74 5.81
N CYS A 108 4.35 -2.50 6.90
CA CYS A 108 4.25 -2.01 8.27
C CYS A 108 5.61 -1.55 8.82
N PRO A 109 5.63 -0.59 9.77
CA PRO A 109 6.85 -0.22 10.47
C PRO A 109 7.43 -1.43 11.23
N MET A 110 8.75 -1.61 11.16
CA MET A 110 9.45 -2.62 11.95
C MET A 110 9.78 -2.08 13.33
N PHE A 111 9.39 -2.81 14.38
CA PHE A 111 9.72 -2.48 15.76
C PHE A 111 10.59 -3.59 16.37
N ASN A 112 11.65 -3.19 17.07
CA ASN A 112 12.46 -4.10 17.86
C ASN A 112 11.99 -4.02 19.31
N VAL A 113 11.23 -5.01 19.75
CA VAL A 113 10.88 -5.18 21.17
C VAL A 113 11.86 -6.16 21.79
N ASP A 114 12.44 -5.80 22.93
CA ASP A 114 13.31 -6.71 23.68
C ASP A 114 12.48 -7.92 24.14
N VAL A 115 12.99 -9.12 23.87
CA VAL A 115 12.34 -10.39 24.25
C VAL A 115 12.16 -10.49 25.77
N ASN A 116 12.97 -9.77 26.55
CA ASN A 116 12.88 -9.72 28.01
C ASN A 116 11.91 -8.65 28.52
N ASP A 117 11.42 -7.77 27.65
CA ASP A 117 10.48 -6.73 28.03
C ASP A 117 9.07 -7.31 28.22
N LYS A 118 8.67 -7.45 29.49
CA LYS A 118 7.35 -7.92 29.89
C LYS A 118 6.29 -6.83 29.90
N CYS A 119 6.70 -5.58 29.68
CA CYS A 119 5.84 -4.41 29.71
C CYS A 119 5.37 -3.98 28.33
N THR A 120 5.98 -4.50 27.26
CA THR A 120 5.53 -4.23 25.90
C THR A 120 4.72 -5.40 25.35
N LYS A 121 3.51 -5.10 24.88
CA LYS A 121 2.66 -6.05 24.14
C LYS A 121 2.46 -5.57 22.71
N MET A 122 2.64 -6.47 21.74
CA MET A 122 2.28 -6.18 20.36
C MET A 122 0.77 -6.28 20.16
N VAL A 123 0.18 -5.24 19.60
CA VAL A 123 -1.24 -5.19 19.21
C VAL A 123 -1.37 -4.70 17.77
N LEU A 124 -2.50 -4.98 17.13
CA LEU A 124 -2.77 -4.46 15.78
C LEU A 124 -3.35 -3.05 15.88
N ASP A 125 -2.82 -2.13 15.09
CA ASP A 125 -3.43 -0.81 14.89
C ASP A 125 -4.61 -0.87 13.89
N ASP A 126 -5.14 0.30 13.53
CA ASP A 126 -6.26 0.42 12.59
C ASP A 126 -5.92 -0.09 11.18
N ASN A 127 -4.65 -0.15 10.81
CA ASN A 127 -4.15 -0.63 9.52
C ASN A 127 -3.73 -2.11 9.57
N ASP A 128 -3.99 -2.82 10.66
CA ASP A 128 -3.47 -4.17 10.93
C ASP A 128 -1.95 -4.24 10.94
N CYS A 129 -1.26 -3.21 11.43
CA CYS A 129 0.16 -3.28 11.69
C CYS A 129 0.41 -3.58 13.18
N PHE A 130 1.38 -4.46 13.44
CA PHE A 130 1.81 -4.75 14.80
C PHE A 130 2.53 -3.53 15.39
N THR A 131 1.98 -2.99 16.46
CA THR A 131 2.51 -1.84 17.19
C THR A 131 2.75 -2.22 18.66
N PRO A 132 3.86 -1.78 19.25
CA PRO A 132 4.13 -1.99 20.66
C PRO A 132 3.27 -1.07 21.51
N VAL A 133 2.59 -1.62 22.51
CA VAL A 133 1.85 -0.88 23.52
C VAL A 133 2.39 -1.24 24.90
N ASP A 134 2.67 -0.22 25.71
CA ASP A 134 3.05 -0.38 27.12
C ASP A 134 1.82 -0.81 27.93
N ILE A 135 1.92 -1.96 28.56
CA ILE A 135 0.86 -2.57 29.38
C ILE A 135 1.18 -2.53 30.89
N CYS A 136 2.40 -2.14 31.25
CA CYS A 136 2.75 -1.84 32.62
C CYS A 136 2.39 -0.38 32.85
N GLU A 137 1.09 -0.06 32.98
CA GLU A 137 0.67 1.29 33.39
C GLU A 137 1.60 1.77 34.51
N GLN A 138 2.23 2.93 34.32
CA GLN A 138 2.96 3.60 35.39
C GLN A 138 1.94 3.93 36.50
N SER A 139 1.79 3.03 37.46
CA SER A 139 1.19 3.34 38.75
C SER A 139 2.11 4.33 39.46
N GLY A 140 2.00 5.63 39.14
CA GLY A 140 2.92 6.61 39.73
C GLY A 140 2.91 8.01 39.11
N THR A 141 1.90 8.81 39.50
CA THR A 141 2.02 10.26 39.75
C THR A 141 2.58 11.19 38.66
N ILE A 142 1.71 11.97 38.00
CA ILE A 142 1.90 13.43 37.91
C ILE A 142 0.55 14.11 38.19
N ARG A 143 0.22 14.28 39.48
CA ARG A 143 -0.71 15.32 39.91
C ARG A 143 0.05 16.64 39.77
N GLN A 144 -0.03 17.32 38.62
CA GLN A 144 0.30 18.74 38.56
C GLN A 144 -0.78 19.49 39.38
N LYS A 145 -0.60 19.55 40.70
CA LYS A 145 -1.21 20.60 41.50
C LYS A 145 -0.58 21.91 41.03
N ARG A 146 -1.25 22.62 40.13
CA ARG A 146 -0.97 24.05 39.90
C ARG A 146 -1.08 24.74 41.26
N ALA A 147 0.05 25.11 41.84
CA ALA A 147 0.07 26.06 42.94
C ALA A 147 -0.37 27.41 42.37
N ALA A 148 -1.60 27.80 42.66
CA ALA A 148 -2.02 29.19 42.53
C ALA A 148 -1.16 30.02 43.49
N ALA A 149 -0.20 30.76 42.96
CA ALA A 149 0.50 31.82 43.66
C ALA A 149 0.21 33.14 42.96
N THR A 150 -0.95 33.70 43.31
CA THR A 150 -1.28 35.11 43.13
C THR A 150 -0.24 35.97 43.87
N LYS A 151 0.52 36.80 43.14
CA LYS A 151 1.14 38.05 43.63
C LYS A 151 1.18 39.02 42.44
N ARG A 152 0.19 39.90 42.30
CA ARG A 152 0.03 41.24 42.90
C ARG A 152 1.08 42.24 42.39
N SER A 153 0.58 43.15 41.57
CA SER A 153 1.18 44.39 41.07
C SER A 153 1.49 45.38 42.20
N THR A 154 2.62 46.08 42.07
CA THR A 154 2.97 47.41 42.63
C THR A 154 4.23 47.84 41.87
N GLU A 155 4.12 48.78 40.94
CA GLU A 155 4.44 50.21 41.09
C GLU A 155 5.95 50.50 41.09
N ASP A 156 6.40 51.11 39.99
CA ASP A 156 7.27 52.29 39.95
C ASP A 156 6.83 53.16 38.75
#